data_AF-A0A958LMA4-F1
#
_entry.id   AF-A0A958LMA4-F1
#
_cell.length_a   1.000
_cell.length_b   1.000
_cell.length_c   1.000
_cell.angle_alpha   90.00
_cell.angle_beta   90.00
_cell.angle_gamma   90.00
#
_symmetry.space_group_name_H-M   'P 1'
#
loop_
_entity.id
_entity.type
_entity.pdbx_description
1 polymer ?
#
loop_
_entity_poly.entity_id
_entity_poly.type
_entity_poly.pdbx_seq_one_letter_code
_entity_poly.pdbx_strand_id
1 'polypeptide(L)'
;MADKNVLQNVYLFKGLNAEQIAAISEIATVNTYNPTDEIFGQGDQARAAYFIKFGSVRITQKTQSGDTVEVATLGTGSHFGEMPFLDSEVRSASAVAIEKTDLVEIP
;
A
#
# COMPACT_ATOMS: atom_id res chain seq x y z
N MET A 1 5.37 -6.16 -14.01
CA MET A 1 6.73 -6.23 -13.43
C MET A 1 7.16 -4.85 -13.01
N ALA A 2 7.39 -4.65 -11.72
CA ALA A 2 7.88 -3.39 -11.17
C ALA A 2 9.40 -3.26 -11.38
N ASP A 3 9.89 -2.04 -11.59
CA ASP A 3 11.32 -1.75 -11.74
C ASP A 3 12.08 -2.11 -10.46
N LYS A 4 13.14 -2.92 -10.59
CA LYS A 4 13.99 -3.37 -9.47
C LYS A 4 14.62 -2.19 -8.71
N ASN A 5 14.93 -1.09 -9.40
CA ASN A 5 15.48 0.12 -8.77
C ASN A 5 14.47 0.77 -7.81
N VAL A 6 13.18 0.66 -8.10
CA VAL A 6 12.13 1.19 -7.21
C VAL A 6 12.06 0.34 -5.95
N LEU A 7 12.10 -1.00 -6.09
CA LEU A 7 12.02 -1.94 -4.96
C LEU A 7 13.22 -1.88 -4.01
N GLN A 8 14.44 -1.66 -4.53
CA GLN A 8 15.65 -1.55 -3.71
C GLN A 8 15.65 -0.34 -2.77
N ASN A 9 14.86 0.69 -3.08
CA ASN A 9 14.75 1.90 -2.28
C ASN A 9 13.61 1.85 -1.25
N VAL A 10 12.79 0.79 -1.27
CA VAL A 10 11.71 0.60 -0.30
C VAL A 10 12.32 0.17 1.04
N TYR A 11 12.04 0.92 2.11
CA TYR A 11 12.54 0.59 3.45
C TYR A 11 12.18 -0.84 3.89
N LEU A 12 10.98 -1.32 3.53
CA LEU A 12 10.50 -2.67 3.81
C LEU A 12 11.40 -3.77 3.24
N PHE A 13 12.12 -3.51 2.16
CA PHE A 13 12.99 -4.48 1.48
C PHE A 13 14.48 -4.30 1.81
N LYS A 14 14.81 -3.42 2.76
CA LYS A 14 16.18 -3.30 3.26
C LYS A 14 16.62 -4.64 3.86
N GLY A 15 17.71 -5.18 3.31
CA GLY A 15 18.28 -6.46 3.75
C GLY A 15 17.98 -7.64 2.82
N LEU A 16 17.12 -7.46 1.81
CA LEU A 16 16.93 -8.46 0.76
C LEU A 16 18.09 -8.45 -0.24
N ASN A 17 18.50 -9.63 -0.68
CA ASN A 17 19.51 -9.80 -1.73
C ASN A 17 18.91 -9.60 -3.14
N ALA A 18 19.76 -9.59 -4.17
CA ALA A 18 19.34 -9.34 -5.54
C ALA A 18 18.34 -10.38 -6.08
N GLU A 19 18.45 -11.64 -5.66
CA GLU A 19 17.53 -12.73 -6.05
C GLU A 19 16.16 -12.55 -5.42
N GLN A 20 16.11 -12.18 -4.13
CA GLN A 20 14.87 -11.90 -3.41
C GLN A 20 14.15 -10.67 -3.98
N ILE A 21 14.88 -9.60 -4.31
CA ILE A 21 14.32 -8.44 -5.00
C ILE A 21 13.80 -8.81 -6.40
N ALA A 22 14.50 -9.71 -7.11
CA ALA A 22 14.05 -10.18 -8.41
C ALA A 22 12.73 -10.96 -8.30
N ALA A 23 12.60 -11.84 -7.31
CA ALA A 23 11.37 -12.59 -7.07
C ALA A 23 10.18 -11.66 -6.76
N ILE A 24 10.38 -10.62 -5.93
CA ILE A 24 9.33 -9.63 -5.64
C ILE A 24 8.96 -8.84 -6.91
N SER A 25 9.95 -8.44 -7.71
CA SER A 25 9.75 -7.70 -8.96
C SER A 25 8.89 -8.46 -9.99
N GLU A 26 8.97 -9.80 -10.00
CA GLU A 26 8.19 -10.66 -10.88
C GLU A 26 6.70 -10.68 -10.52
N ILE A 27 6.38 -10.68 -9.23
CA ILE A 27 4.99 -10.70 -8.74
C ILE A 27 4.40 -9.29 -8.58
N ALA A 28 5.24 -8.25 -8.52
CA ALA A 28 4.80 -6.89 -8.31
C ALA A 28 4.20 -6.25 -9.58
N THR A 29 3.08 -5.55 -9.39
CA THR A 29 2.41 -4.75 -10.42
C THR A 29 2.48 -3.27 -10.09
N VAL A 30 2.41 -2.41 -11.11
CA VAL A 30 2.36 -0.96 -10.93
C VAL A 30 0.99 -0.49 -11.41
N ASN A 31 0.21 0.07 -10.51
CA ASN A 31 -1.14 0.58 -10.80
C ASN A 31 -1.20 2.08 -10.52
N THR A 32 -1.96 2.79 -11.34
CA THR A 32 -2.18 4.23 -11.22
C THR A 32 -3.60 4.49 -10.76
N TYR A 33 -3.72 5.34 -9.75
CA TYR A 33 -4.97 5.79 -9.14
C TYR A 33 -5.13 7.30 -9.35
N ASN A 34 -6.35 7.73 -9.62
CA ASN A 34 -6.72 9.13 -9.70
C ASN A 34 -7.14 9.65 -8.32
N PRO A 35 -7.18 10.98 -8.12
CA PRO A 35 -7.74 11.54 -6.88
C PRO A 35 -9.15 10.97 -6.63
N THR A 36 -9.44 10.64 -5.37
CA THR A 36 -10.66 9.99 -4.89
C THR A 36 -10.85 8.51 -5.20
N ASP A 37 -9.97 7.89 -5.99
CA ASP A 37 -10.02 6.45 -6.19
C ASP A 37 -9.72 5.72 -4.86
N GLU A 38 -10.55 4.74 -4.52
CA GLU A 38 -10.35 3.87 -3.37
C GLU A 38 -9.38 2.74 -3.76
N ILE A 39 -8.29 2.61 -2.99
CA ILE A 39 -7.32 1.51 -3.15
C ILE A 39 -7.87 0.25 -2.47
N PHE A 40 -8.40 0.41 -1.25
CA PHE A 40 -9.16 -0.61 -0.53
C PHE A 40 -10.00 0.02 0.58
N GLY A 41 -11.05 -0.68 1.00
CA GLY A 41 -11.90 -0.32 2.13
C GLY A 41 -11.54 -1.07 3.42
N GLN A 42 -11.84 -0.46 4.56
CA GLN A 42 -11.81 -1.14 5.86
C GLN A 42 -12.78 -2.34 5.84
N GLY A 43 -12.28 -3.50 6.26
CA GLY A 43 -13.02 -4.77 6.24
C GLY A 43 -12.83 -5.60 4.97
N ASP A 44 -12.26 -5.02 3.91
CA ASP A 44 -11.91 -5.79 2.70
C ASP A 44 -10.86 -6.85 2.99
N GLN A 45 -10.83 -7.91 2.19
CA GLN A 45 -9.73 -8.88 2.29
C GLN A 45 -8.38 -8.24 1.95
N ALA A 46 -7.40 -8.42 2.83
CA ALA A 46 -6.02 -8.00 2.63
C ALA A 46 -5.31 -8.99 1.69
N ARG A 47 -5.17 -8.59 0.42
CA ARG A 47 -4.57 -9.42 -0.65
C ARG A 47 -3.25 -8.90 -1.21
N ALA A 48 -2.77 -7.78 -0.69
CA ALA A 48 -1.55 -7.13 -1.17
C ALA A 48 -1.00 -6.11 -0.16
N ALA A 49 0.30 -5.85 -0.21
CA ALA A 49 0.95 -4.68 0.35
C ALA A 49 1.24 -3.65 -0.75
N TYR A 50 1.35 -2.38 -0.37
CA TYR A 50 1.51 -1.27 -1.30
C TYR A 50 2.73 -0.42 -0.97
N PHE A 51 3.42 0.04 -2.01
CA PHE A 51 4.45 1.07 -1.93
C PHE A 51 4.10 2.25 -2.81
N ILE A 52 4.19 3.46 -2.27
CA ILE A 52 3.87 4.70 -2.98
C ILE A 52 5.07 5.11 -3.82
N LYS A 53 5.04 4.79 -5.12
CA LYS A 53 6.06 5.19 -6.07
C LYS A 53 5.99 6.69 -6.38
N PHE A 54 4.77 7.22 -6.47
CA PHE A 54 4.50 8.64 -6.69
C PHE A 54 3.11 8.99 -6.16
N GLY A 55 2.93 10.23 -5.70
CA GLY A 55 1.66 10.73 -5.19
C GLY A 55 1.49 10.50 -3.69
N SER A 56 0.23 10.46 -3.24
CA SER A 56 -0.15 10.47 -1.84
C SER A 56 -1.47 9.73 -1.58
N VAL A 57 -1.55 9.03 -0.44
CA VAL A 57 -2.68 8.23 0.00
C VAL A 57 -3.14 8.69 1.38
N ARG A 58 -4.44 8.88 1.56
CA ARG A 58 -5.07 9.10 2.86
C ARG A 58 -5.56 7.77 3.42
N ILE A 59 -5.24 7.50 4.69
CA ILE A 59 -5.71 6.36 5.46
C ILE A 59 -6.79 6.82 6.43
N THR A 60 -7.96 6.18 6.38
CA THR A 60 -9.09 6.50 7.26
C THR A 60 -9.61 5.26 7.97
N GLN A 61 -10.18 5.44 9.15
CA GLN A 61 -10.80 4.35 9.91
C GLN A 61 -12.19 4.77 10.38
N LYS A 62 -13.15 3.86 10.25
CA LYS A 62 -14.47 3.97 10.87
C LYS A 62 -14.37 3.52 12.32
N THR A 63 -14.79 4.39 13.23
CA THR A 63 -14.88 4.12 14.66
C THR A 63 -16.14 3.30 14.97
N GLN A 64 -16.24 2.76 16.19
CA GLN A 64 -17.44 2.05 16.64
C GLN A 64 -18.70 2.95 16.71
N SER A 65 -18.54 4.27 16.86
CA SER A 65 -19.64 5.23 16.81
C SER A 65 -20.14 5.51 15.39
N GLY A 66 -19.45 5.01 14.36
CA GLY A 66 -19.76 5.24 12.95
C GLY A 66 -19.05 6.44 12.34
N ASP A 67 -18.26 7.18 13.13
CA ASP A 67 -17.48 8.32 12.65
C ASP A 67 -16.31 7.84 11.79
N THR A 68 -15.94 8.61 10.77
CA THR A 68 -14.72 8.36 9.98
C THR A 68 -13.63 9.32 10.42
N VAL A 69 -12.50 8.77 10.87
CA VAL A 69 -11.32 9.54 11.28
C VAL A 69 -10.18 9.33 10.30
N GLU A 70 -9.44 10.40 9.99
CA GLU A 70 -8.18 10.29 9.27
C GLU A 70 -7.10 9.80 10.24
N VAL A 71 -6.44 8.68 9.88
CA VAL A 71 -5.39 8.06 10.69
C VAL A 71 -4.02 8.59 10.26
N ALA A 72 -3.81 8.71 8.95
CA ALA A 72 -2.56 9.19 8.37
C ALA A 72 -2.77 9.69 6.94
N THR A 73 -1.86 10.55 6.49
CA THR A 73 -1.63 10.81 5.07
C THR A 73 -0.19 10.40 4.76
N LEU A 74 -0.03 9.53 3.75
CA LEU A 74 1.23 8.91 3.36
C LEU A 74 1.63 9.40 1.98
N GLY A 75 2.89 9.79 1.82
CA GLY A 75 3.43 10.28 0.56
C GLY A 75 4.39 9.31 -0.11
N THR A 76 4.91 9.73 -1.26
CA THR A 76 5.94 9.02 -2.02
C THR A 76 7.07 8.48 -1.14
N GLY A 77 7.45 7.21 -1.36
CA GLY A 77 8.45 6.50 -0.56
C GLY A 77 7.88 5.77 0.67
N SER A 78 6.62 6.02 1.02
CA SER A 78 5.93 5.29 2.08
C SER A 78 5.41 3.94 1.59
N HIS A 79 5.21 3.01 2.52
CA HIS A 79 4.49 1.76 2.29
C HIS A 79 3.29 1.71 3.23
N PHE A 80 2.28 0.93 2.85
CA PHE A 80 1.08 0.71 3.65
C PHE A 80 0.40 -0.61 3.27
N GLY A 81 -0.54 -1.04 4.11
CA GLY A 81 -1.30 -2.28 3.88
C GLY A 81 -0.53 -3.55 4.24
N GLU A 82 0.62 -3.43 4.93
CA GLU A 82 1.45 -4.55 5.42
C GLU A 82 0.88 -5.29 6.63
N MET A 83 -0.17 -4.78 7.27
CA MET A 83 -0.75 -5.40 8.47
C MET A 83 -1.93 -6.33 8.13
N PRO A 84 -1.70 -7.65 8.19
CA PRO A 84 -2.66 -8.56 8.80
C PRO A 84 -1.95 -9.31 9.94
N PHE A 85 -1.64 -8.63 11.05
CA PHE A 85 -0.65 -9.17 12.00
C PHE A 85 -1.20 -10.22 12.99
N LEU A 86 -2.52 -10.33 13.23
CA LEU A 86 -2.98 -11.04 14.44
C LEU A 86 -4.13 -12.03 14.34
N ASP A 87 -4.85 -12.19 13.22
CA ASP A 87 -5.83 -13.30 12.98
C ASP A 87 -6.83 -12.97 11.86
N SER A 88 -6.85 -11.73 11.38
CA SER A 88 -7.84 -11.28 10.40
C SER A 88 -7.19 -10.94 9.07
N GLU A 89 -7.54 -11.70 8.03
CA GLU A 89 -7.20 -11.42 6.63
C GLU A 89 -7.90 -10.16 6.09
N VAL A 90 -8.29 -9.20 6.94
CA VAL A 90 -9.08 -8.02 6.56
C VAL A 90 -8.36 -6.71 6.85
N ARG A 91 -8.65 -5.68 6.07
CA ARG A 91 -8.09 -4.33 6.21
C ARG A 91 -8.63 -3.67 7.48
N SER A 92 -7.73 -3.12 8.30
CA SER A 92 -8.07 -2.37 9.51
C SER A 92 -8.52 -0.93 9.25
N ALA A 93 -8.28 -0.42 8.04
CA ALA A 93 -8.54 0.95 7.61
C ALA A 93 -8.86 0.97 6.10
N SER A 94 -9.39 2.08 5.60
CA SER A 94 -9.51 2.37 4.17
C SER A 94 -8.32 3.18 3.68
N ALA A 95 -8.00 3.05 2.39
CA ALA A 95 -6.96 3.82 1.71
C ALA A 95 -7.53 4.47 0.44
N VAL A 96 -7.36 5.79 0.31
CA VAL A 96 -7.88 6.57 -0.82
C VAL A 96 -6.78 7.46 -1.38
N ALA A 97 -6.64 7.51 -2.71
CA ALA A 97 -5.70 8.39 -3.37
C ALA A 97 -6.20 9.84 -3.26
N ILE A 98 -5.35 10.77 -2.82
CA ILE A 98 -5.72 12.19 -2.71
C ILE A 98 -5.26 13.02 -3.91
N GLU A 99 -4.31 12.47 -4.67
CA GLU A 99 -3.83 12.99 -5.94
C GLU A 99 -3.54 11.83 -6.90
N LYS A 100 -3.09 12.12 -8.12
CA LYS A 100 -2.63 11.06 -9.03
C LYS A 100 -1.49 10.27 -8.37
N THR A 101 -1.71 8.99 -8.14
CA THR A 101 -0.85 8.15 -7.31
C THR A 101 -0.49 6.87 -8.04
N ASP A 102 0.82 6.59 -8.14
CA ASP A 102 1.33 5.34 -8.67
C ASP A 102 1.75 4.44 -7.51
N LEU A 103 1.15 3.26 -7.43
CA LEU A 103 1.46 2.26 -6.41
C LEU A 103 2.15 1.06 -7.03
N VAL A 104 3.17 0.56 -6.33
CA VAL A 104 3.66 -0.79 -6.53
C VAL A 104 2.86 -1.69 -5.60
N GLU A 105 2.14 -2.63 -6.19
CA GLU A 105 1.33 -3.63 -5.47
C GLU A 105 2.06 -4.97 -5.45
N ILE A 106 2.09 -5.57 -4.28
CA ILE A 106 2.80 -6.83 -4.04
C ILE A 106 1.79 -7.76 -3.36
N PRO A 107 1.32 -8.81 -4.04
CA PRO A 107 0.34 -9.75 -3.48
C PRO A 107 0.90 -10.56 -2.32
#